data_AF-A0A6V7UZP6-F1
#
_entry.id   AF-A0A6V7UZP6-F1
#
_cell.length_a   1.000
_cell.length_b   1.000
_cell.length_c   1.000
_cell.angle_alpha   90.00
_cell.angle_beta   90.00
_cell.angle_gamma   90.00
#
_symmetry.space_group_name_H-M   'P 1'
#
loop_
_entity.id
_entity.type
_entity.pdbx_description
1 polymer ?
#
loop_
_entity_poly.entity_id
_entity_poly.type
_entity_poly.pdbx_seq_one_letter_code
_entity_poly.pdbx_strand_id
1 'polypeptide(L)'
;MNQTECIEAEAAVIDTGYNIVRVIQIICGITTLILILKVILSYRTKQVKLHKNLIVLVINVLLLDALFVLSFTSTDILNFYVNFTYKNSCDCFFQVWVVYLVRIPFYLYVAGSPLIHFAIMIERIIATIFVRIYENQGKLIAVASTIIVWLLTFTYGFYVYISSIEDSTFSHPMVYLTLTSIYNAHVLIYFHYFFLFLVICIASADYYLILRNQKIKSNFFSSITSYSLSQSYQAKQNILVMRIIFPLDFSYSFVFALFNILSSFIRSKRDDYGQLIYMRTYEAIILLLFIHAIIKLIIYDYFLRKQNDLNKNFIKNNKNVSSEFYFKSLNYAWK
;
A
#
# COMPACT_ATOMS: atom_id res chain seq x y z
N MET A 1 -6.58 -38.89 -0.62
CA MET A 1 -5.38 -38.41 -1.33
C MET A 1 -4.60 -39.59 -1.83
N ASN A 2 -4.10 -39.48 -3.05
CA ASN A 2 -3.25 -40.50 -3.66
C ASN A 2 -1.79 -40.28 -3.23
N GLN A 3 -0.98 -41.34 -3.23
CA GLN A 3 0.42 -41.29 -2.81
C GLN A 3 1.25 -40.29 -3.63
N THR A 4 0.95 -40.15 -4.93
CA THR A 4 1.61 -39.18 -5.82
C THR A 4 1.40 -37.74 -5.36
N GLU A 5 0.18 -37.38 -4.93
CA GLU A 5 -0.13 -36.02 -4.45
C GLU A 5 0.66 -35.68 -3.18
N CYS A 6 0.85 -36.68 -2.31
CA CYS A 6 1.65 -36.48 -1.10
C CYS A 6 3.14 -36.28 -1.40
N ILE A 7 3.68 -36.98 -2.39
CA ILE A 7 5.08 -36.82 -2.82
C ILE A 7 5.29 -35.42 -3.42
N GLU A 8 4.34 -34.94 -4.23
CA GLU A 8 4.39 -33.58 -4.78
C GLU A 8 4.29 -32.51 -3.69
N ALA A 9 3.48 -32.75 -2.66
CA ALA A 9 3.35 -31.87 -1.50
C ALA A 9 4.68 -31.74 -0.73
N GLU A 10 5.31 -32.88 -0.45
CA GLU A 10 6.63 -32.92 0.18
C GLU A 10 7.67 -32.19 -0.67
N ALA A 11 7.70 -32.43 -1.98
CA ALA A 11 8.60 -31.75 -2.91
C ALA A 11 8.44 -30.22 -2.86
N ALA A 12 7.22 -29.71 -2.73
CA ALA A 12 6.97 -28.28 -2.60
C ALA A 12 7.42 -27.68 -1.26
N VAL A 13 7.32 -28.46 -0.18
CA VAL A 13 7.75 -28.04 1.17
C VAL A 13 9.28 -27.99 1.28
N ILE A 14 9.98 -28.95 0.67
CA ILE A 14 11.45 -29.03 0.72
C ILE A 14 12.16 -28.22 -0.37
N ASP A 15 11.44 -27.66 -1.36
CA ASP A 15 12.03 -26.90 -2.46
C ASP A 15 12.89 -25.74 -1.93
N THR A 16 14.18 -25.79 -2.22
CA THR A 16 15.16 -24.84 -1.70
C THR A 16 14.92 -23.44 -2.25
N GLY A 17 14.60 -23.32 -3.54
CA GLY A 17 14.29 -22.05 -4.18
C GLY A 17 13.06 -21.38 -3.56
N TYR A 18 12.02 -22.17 -3.30
CA TYR A 18 10.79 -21.67 -2.69
C TYR A 18 11.00 -21.25 -1.24
N ASN A 19 11.75 -22.04 -0.47
CA ASN A 19 12.10 -21.70 0.90
C ASN A 19 12.99 -20.45 1.00
N ILE A 20 13.89 -20.21 0.05
CA ILE A 20 14.66 -18.94 -0.01
C ILE A 20 13.71 -17.74 -0.15
N VAL A 21 12.72 -17.81 -1.05
CA VAL A 21 11.73 -16.73 -1.23
C VAL A 21 10.98 -16.46 0.08
N ARG A 22 10.52 -17.52 0.76
CA ARG A 22 9.81 -17.42 2.05
C ARG A 22 10.66 -16.79 3.16
N VAL A 23 11.95 -17.17 3.27
CA VAL A 23 12.86 -16.54 4.25
C VAL A 23 12.97 -15.04 3.98
N ILE A 24 13.16 -14.64 2.72
CA ILE A 24 13.25 -13.23 2.36
C ILE A 24 11.94 -12.50 2.68
N GLN A 25 10.78 -13.10 2.38
CA GLN A 25 9.47 -12.54 2.70
C GLN A 25 9.29 -12.36 4.22
N ILE A 26 9.67 -13.33 5.05
CA ILE A 26 9.64 -13.20 6.52
C ILE A 26 10.53 -12.05 6.99
N ILE A 27 11.77 -11.95 6.51
CA ILE A 27 12.70 -10.88 6.89
C ILE A 27 12.14 -9.52 6.49
N CYS A 28 11.66 -9.39 5.25
CA CYS A 28 11.04 -8.17 4.75
C CYS A 28 9.77 -7.83 5.54
N GLY A 29 8.96 -8.83 5.89
CA GLY A 29 7.74 -8.66 6.66
C GLY A 29 7.99 -8.16 8.07
N ILE A 30 8.88 -8.81 8.81
CA ILE A 30 9.30 -8.37 10.15
C ILE A 30 9.85 -6.93 10.08
N THR A 31 10.71 -6.65 9.10
CA THR A 31 11.26 -5.29 8.88
C THR A 31 10.15 -4.28 8.65
N THR A 32 9.18 -4.60 7.80
CA THR A 32 8.04 -3.73 7.49
C THR A 32 7.19 -3.47 8.75
N LEU A 33 6.89 -4.49 9.55
CA LEU A 33 6.13 -4.33 10.79
C LEU A 33 6.84 -3.44 11.81
N ILE A 34 8.16 -3.62 11.97
CA ILE A 34 8.99 -2.75 12.83
C ILE A 34 8.94 -1.30 12.34
N LEU A 35 9.04 -1.09 11.02
CA LEU A 35 8.96 0.25 10.43
C LEU A 35 7.57 0.88 10.59
N ILE A 36 6.49 0.13 10.45
CA ILE A 36 5.12 0.60 10.71
C ILE A 36 5.00 1.06 12.18
N LEU A 37 5.43 0.22 13.12
CA LEU A 37 5.41 0.57 14.54
C LEU A 37 6.21 1.85 14.81
N LYS A 38 7.40 1.96 14.23
CA LYS A 38 8.26 3.15 14.34
C LYS A 38 7.59 4.40 13.79
N VAL A 39 6.93 4.33 12.63
CA VAL A 39 6.18 5.44 12.04
C VAL A 39 5.01 5.87 12.95
N ILE A 40 4.25 4.91 13.50
CA ILE A 40 3.15 5.19 14.43
C ILE A 40 3.67 5.89 15.70
N LEU A 41 4.77 5.41 16.29
CA LEU A 41 5.41 6.03 17.46
C LEU A 41 5.97 7.42 17.15
N SER A 42 6.63 7.58 16.00
CA SER A 42 7.11 8.87 15.49
C SER A 42 5.96 9.87 15.35
N TYR A 43 4.80 9.43 14.83
CA TYR A 43 3.65 10.28 14.63
C TYR A 43 2.99 10.72 15.95
N ARG A 44 2.92 9.83 16.95
CA ARG A 44 2.39 10.16 18.29
C ARG A 44 3.25 11.19 19.03
N THR A 45 4.57 11.12 18.86
CA THR A 45 5.53 11.95 19.60
C THR A 45 5.83 13.28 18.91
N LYS A 46 5.63 13.39 17.60
CA LYS A 46 5.96 14.57 16.80
C LYS A 46 4.70 15.33 16.41
N GLN A 47 4.67 16.64 16.62
CA GLN A 47 3.58 17.51 16.18
C GLN A 47 3.68 17.79 14.68
N VAL A 48 3.21 16.84 13.88
CA VAL A 48 3.19 16.94 12.41
C VAL A 48 1.84 17.52 11.99
N LYS A 49 1.86 18.72 11.42
CA LYS A 49 0.66 19.39 10.89
C LYS A 49 0.37 18.85 9.49
N LEU A 50 -0.31 17.71 9.41
CA LEU A 50 -0.92 17.19 8.19
C LEU A 50 -2.43 17.44 8.18
N HIS A 51 -3.03 17.46 6.99
CA HIS A 51 -4.48 17.56 6.89
C HIS A 51 -5.16 16.35 7.54
N LYS A 52 -6.22 16.61 8.29
CA LYS A 52 -6.93 15.59 9.06
C LYS A 52 -7.49 14.47 8.16
N ASN A 53 -7.96 14.81 6.95
CA ASN A 53 -8.43 13.84 5.96
C ASN A 53 -7.31 12.90 5.53
N LEU A 54 -6.20 13.49 5.10
CA LEU A 54 -5.04 12.75 4.63
C LEU A 54 -4.45 11.81 5.69
N ILE A 55 -4.43 12.24 6.96
CA ILE A 55 -4.00 11.37 8.08
C ILE A 55 -4.86 10.11 8.15
N VAL A 56 -6.18 10.24 8.04
CA VAL A 56 -7.11 9.10 8.07
C VAL A 56 -6.81 8.15 6.90
N LEU A 57 -6.60 8.69 5.70
CA LEU A 57 -6.29 7.86 4.53
C LEU A 57 -4.93 7.16 4.64
N VAL A 58 -3.89 7.85 5.12
CA VAL A 58 -2.56 7.26 5.36
C VAL A 58 -2.62 6.16 6.42
N ILE A 59 -3.42 6.32 7.48
CA ILE A 59 -3.63 5.25 8.48
C ILE A 59 -4.23 4.00 7.82
N ASN A 60 -5.18 4.17 6.89
CA ASN A 60 -5.75 3.05 6.15
C ASN A 60 -4.73 2.37 5.24
N VAL A 61 -3.84 3.12 4.57
CA VAL A 61 -2.71 2.55 3.81
C VAL A 61 -1.83 1.70 4.73
N LEU A 62 -1.42 2.23 5.89
CA LEU A 62 -0.59 1.49 6.85
C LEU A 62 -1.29 0.25 7.40
N LEU A 63 -2.60 0.31 7.61
CA LEU A 63 -3.40 -0.84 8.03
C LEU A 63 -3.42 -1.93 6.97
N LEU A 64 -3.64 -1.56 5.71
CA LEU A 64 -3.60 -2.51 4.58
C LEU A 64 -2.21 -3.13 4.42
N ASP A 65 -1.13 -2.35 4.51
CA ASP A 65 0.24 -2.86 4.49
C ASP A 65 0.49 -3.86 5.64
N ALA A 66 0.01 -3.55 6.85
CA ALA A 66 0.14 -4.44 8.00
C ALA A 66 -0.61 -5.76 7.78
N LEU A 67 -1.85 -5.71 7.27
CA LEU A 67 -2.64 -6.90 6.94
C LEU A 67 -1.97 -7.76 5.87
N PHE A 68 -1.45 -7.13 4.82
CA PHE A 68 -0.68 -7.79 3.77
C PHE A 68 0.54 -8.52 4.33
N VAL A 69 1.36 -7.83 5.11
CA VAL A 69 2.60 -8.40 5.65
C VAL A 69 2.31 -9.50 6.66
N LEU A 70 1.32 -9.33 7.53
CA LEU A 70 0.91 -10.36 8.50
C LEU A 70 0.41 -11.62 7.79
N SER A 71 -0.37 -11.45 6.71
CA SER A 71 -0.88 -12.55 5.88
C SER A 71 0.25 -13.39 5.30
N PHE A 72 1.23 -12.77 4.62
CA PHE A 72 2.35 -13.50 4.03
C PHE A 72 3.30 -14.07 5.08
N THR A 73 3.72 -13.27 6.06
CA THR A 73 4.61 -13.75 7.13
C THR A 73 4.00 -14.95 7.85
N SER A 74 2.68 -14.94 8.13
CA SER A 74 2.01 -16.08 8.77
C SER A 74 1.97 -17.30 7.85
N THR A 75 1.71 -17.10 6.55
CA THR A 75 1.76 -18.16 5.53
C THR A 75 3.15 -18.81 5.51
N ASP A 76 4.21 -18.02 5.50
CA ASP A 76 5.59 -18.52 5.41
C ASP A 76 6.01 -19.25 6.69
N ILE A 77 5.65 -18.70 7.86
CA ILE A 77 5.89 -19.37 9.15
C ILE A 77 5.16 -20.70 9.23
N LEU A 78 3.91 -20.78 8.75
CA LEU A 78 3.16 -22.04 8.71
C LEU A 78 3.84 -23.08 7.80
N ASN A 79 4.36 -22.66 6.65
CA ASN A 79 5.13 -23.55 5.77
C ASN A 79 6.41 -24.06 6.42
N PHE A 80 7.15 -23.20 7.12
CA PHE A 80 8.33 -23.64 7.86
C PHE A 80 7.96 -24.56 9.02
N TYR A 81 6.88 -24.26 9.74
CA TYR A 81 6.39 -25.14 10.79
C TYR A 81 6.11 -26.54 10.26
N VAL A 82 5.41 -26.65 9.13
CA VAL A 82 5.18 -27.94 8.46
C VAL A 82 6.51 -28.57 8.06
N ASN A 83 7.41 -27.85 7.39
CA ASN A 83 8.72 -28.35 6.98
C ASN A 83 9.56 -28.94 8.13
N PHE A 84 9.42 -28.41 9.35
CA PHE A 84 10.15 -28.91 10.52
C PHE A 84 9.43 -30.03 11.29
N THR A 85 8.14 -30.25 11.05
CA THR A 85 7.31 -31.14 11.88
C THR A 85 6.69 -32.32 11.14
N TYR A 86 6.65 -32.29 9.79
CA TYR A 86 6.08 -33.39 9.01
C TYR A 86 6.85 -34.70 9.25
N LYS A 87 6.12 -35.82 9.32
CA LYS A 87 6.72 -37.16 9.47
C LYS A 87 6.50 -38.00 8.22
N ASN A 88 5.37 -37.79 7.55
CA ASN A 88 5.03 -38.43 6.28
C ASN A 88 4.73 -37.36 5.23
N SER A 89 4.91 -37.69 3.95
CA SER A 89 4.65 -36.79 2.82
C SER A 89 3.23 -36.23 2.81
N CYS A 90 2.25 -36.97 3.34
CA CYS A 90 0.85 -36.53 3.43
C CYS A 90 0.57 -35.54 4.58
N ASP A 91 1.52 -35.30 5.49
CA ASP A 91 1.37 -34.31 6.57
C ASP A 91 1.62 -32.87 6.06
N CYS A 92 2.07 -32.72 4.80
CA CYS A 92 2.44 -31.45 4.17
C CYS A 92 1.25 -30.57 3.72
N PHE A 93 0.01 -30.95 4.06
CA PHE A 93 -1.19 -30.27 3.58
C PHE A 93 -1.81 -29.37 4.65
N PHE A 94 -2.32 -28.23 4.21
CA PHE A 94 -3.04 -27.28 5.06
C PHE A 94 -4.54 -27.52 4.99
N GLN A 95 -5.20 -27.37 6.14
CA GLN A 95 -6.66 -27.32 6.20
C GLN A 95 -7.15 -26.06 5.48
N VAL A 96 -8.22 -26.19 4.70
CA VAL A 96 -8.71 -25.13 3.81
C VAL A 96 -9.09 -23.85 4.56
N TRP A 97 -9.69 -23.97 5.76
CA TRP A 97 -10.03 -22.80 6.56
C TRP A 97 -8.80 -21.98 6.99
N VAL A 98 -7.63 -22.63 7.18
CA VAL A 98 -6.36 -21.96 7.46
C VAL A 98 -5.94 -21.15 6.24
N VAL A 99 -6.07 -21.73 5.04
CA VAL A 99 -5.78 -21.06 3.77
C VAL A 99 -6.60 -19.77 3.65
N TYR A 100 -7.92 -19.85 3.90
CA TYR A 100 -8.79 -18.68 3.89
C TYR A 100 -8.37 -17.62 4.89
N LEU A 101 -8.12 -18.02 6.15
CA LEU A 101 -7.75 -17.10 7.22
C LEU A 101 -6.48 -16.32 6.89
N VAL A 102 -5.45 -17.01 6.38
CA VAL A 102 -4.17 -16.37 6.10
C VAL A 102 -4.13 -15.67 4.76
N ARG A 103 -4.90 -16.08 3.74
CA ARG A 103 -4.82 -15.49 2.38
C ARG A 103 -5.84 -14.41 2.08
N ILE A 104 -7.04 -14.40 2.68
CA ILE A 104 -8.04 -13.34 2.44
C ILE A 104 -7.46 -11.93 2.63
N PRO A 105 -6.65 -11.63 3.68
CA PRO A 105 -6.11 -10.28 3.86
C PRO A 105 -5.25 -9.79 2.70
N PHE A 106 -4.57 -10.69 1.97
CA PHE A 106 -3.86 -10.32 0.74
C PHE A 106 -4.80 -9.88 -0.37
N TYR A 107 -5.93 -10.58 -0.57
CA TYR A 107 -6.91 -10.17 -1.58
C TYR A 107 -7.55 -8.82 -1.22
N LEU A 108 -7.80 -8.58 0.07
CA LEU A 108 -8.24 -7.26 0.55
C LEU A 108 -7.17 -6.19 0.26
N TYR A 109 -5.88 -6.49 0.42
CA TYR A 109 -4.80 -5.57 0.07
C TYR A 109 -4.77 -5.24 -1.43
N VAL A 110 -4.84 -6.26 -2.29
CA VAL A 110 -4.77 -6.08 -3.76
C VAL A 110 -5.86 -5.15 -4.27
N ALA A 111 -7.08 -5.24 -3.74
CA ALA A 111 -8.17 -4.35 -4.10
C ALA A 111 -8.16 -3.02 -3.32
N GLY A 112 -7.95 -3.08 -2.02
CA GLY A 112 -8.04 -1.92 -1.13
C GLY A 112 -6.93 -0.91 -1.36
N SER A 113 -5.70 -1.36 -1.61
CA SER A 113 -4.55 -0.48 -1.80
C SER A 113 -4.75 0.52 -2.96
N PRO A 114 -5.02 0.11 -4.22
CA PRO A 114 -5.25 1.06 -5.30
C PRO A 114 -6.49 1.94 -5.08
N LEU A 115 -7.54 1.44 -4.43
CA LEU A 115 -8.73 2.23 -4.09
C LEU A 115 -8.45 3.32 -3.04
N ILE A 116 -7.63 3.04 -2.02
CA ILE A 116 -7.21 4.06 -1.04
C ILE A 116 -6.30 5.09 -1.71
N HIS A 117 -5.36 4.67 -2.56
CA HIS A 117 -4.54 5.62 -3.32
C HIS A 117 -5.38 6.50 -4.25
N PHE A 118 -6.44 5.96 -4.85
CA PHE A 118 -7.42 6.75 -5.61
C PHE A 118 -8.16 7.75 -4.72
N ALA A 119 -8.57 7.35 -3.51
CA ALA A 119 -9.18 8.26 -2.55
C ALA A 119 -8.22 9.38 -2.10
N ILE A 120 -6.93 9.08 -1.92
CA ILE A 120 -5.88 10.07 -1.63
C ILE A 120 -5.71 11.04 -2.80
N MET A 121 -5.76 10.56 -4.05
CA MET A 121 -5.73 11.42 -5.24
C MET A 121 -6.95 12.35 -5.28
N ILE A 122 -8.17 11.84 -5.08
CA ILE A 122 -9.39 12.67 -5.02
C ILE A 122 -9.29 13.73 -3.93
N GLU A 123 -8.87 13.33 -2.73
CA GLU A 123 -8.67 14.23 -1.59
C GLU A 123 -7.73 15.38 -1.96
N ARG A 124 -6.61 15.07 -2.63
CA ARG A 124 -5.64 16.07 -3.10
C ARG A 124 -6.19 16.98 -4.19
N ILE A 125 -6.99 16.46 -5.12
CA ILE A 125 -7.69 17.28 -6.13
C ILE A 125 -8.63 18.27 -5.44
N ILE A 126 -9.43 17.81 -4.48
CA ILE A 126 -10.38 18.68 -3.75
C ILE A 126 -9.63 19.72 -2.92
N ALA A 127 -8.58 19.32 -2.20
CA ALA A 127 -7.75 20.22 -1.41
C ALA A 127 -7.06 21.30 -2.27
N THR A 128 -6.72 20.98 -3.53
CA THR A 128 -6.03 21.91 -4.45
C THR A 128 -7.00 22.83 -5.20
N ILE A 129 -8.13 22.31 -5.68
CA ILE A 129 -9.07 23.05 -6.54
C ILE A 129 -10.15 23.76 -5.70
N PHE A 130 -10.66 23.11 -4.66
CA PHE A 130 -11.82 23.54 -3.89
C PHE A 130 -11.47 23.87 -2.43
N VAL A 131 -10.39 24.63 -2.23
CA VAL A 131 -9.79 24.97 -0.92
C VAL A 131 -10.84 25.39 0.13
N ARG A 132 -11.73 26.33 -0.23
CA ARG A 132 -12.76 26.86 0.71
C ARG A 132 -13.75 25.81 1.18
N ILE A 133 -14.16 24.91 0.28
CA ILE A 133 -15.10 23.83 0.60
C ILE A 133 -14.40 22.79 1.46
N TYR A 134 -13.17 22.45 1.10
CA TYR A 134 -12.35 21.46 1.80
C TYR A 134 -12.12 21.82 3.27
N GLU A 135 -11.88 23.09 3.59
CA GLU A 135 -11.71 23.57 4.97
C GLU A 135 -12.95 23.37 5.84
N ASN A 136 -14.12 23.65 5.28
CA ASN A 136 -15.38 23.56 6.00
C ASN A 136 -15.83 22.11 6.24
N GLN A 137 -15.33 21.16 5.46
CA GLN A 137 -15.73 19.75 5.52
C GLN A 137 -14.96 18.93 6.58
N GLY A 138 -13.87 19.46 7.15
CA GLY A 138 -13.16 18.81 8.25
C GLY A 138 -12.62 17.42 7.87
N LYS A 139 -13.14 16.36 8.52
CA LYS A 139 -12.76 14.94 8.31
C LYS A 139 -13.72 14.15 7.41
N LEU A 140 -14.82 14.78 6.97
CA LEU A 140 -15.96 14.07 6.39
C LEU A 140 -15.58 13.33 5.10
N ILE A 141 -14.81 13.96 4.22
CA ILE A 141 -14.39 13.39 2.94
C ILE A 141 -13.62 12.08 3.16
N ALA A 142 -12.64 12.09 4.05
CA ALA A 142 -11.82 10.90 4.30
C ALA A 142 -12.59 9.77 4.97
N VAL A 143 -13.51 10.08 5.88
CA VAL A 143 -14.35 9.06 6.53
C VAL A 143 -15.29 8.43 5.51
N ALA A 144 -15.98 9.24 4.71
CA ALA A 144 -16.88 8.75 3.67
C ALA A 144 -16.15 7.89 2.63
N SER A 145 -15.00 8.36 2.13
CA SER A 145 -14.20 7.58 1.17
C SER A 145 -13.66 6.30 1.78
N THR A 146 -13.22 6.32 3.05
CA THR A 146 -12.79 5.12 3.77
C THR A 146 -13.90 4.08 3.85
N ILE A 147 -15.12 4.48 4.22
CA ILE A 147 -16.29 3.57 4.29
C ILE A 147 -16.56 2.93 2.93
N ILE A 148 -16.59 3.73 1.87
CA ILE A 148 -16.82 3.24 0.50
C ILE A 148 -15.73 2.25 0.07
N VAL A 149 -14.46 2.60 0.29
CA VAL A 149 -13.33 1.75 -0.10
C VAL A 149 -13.35 0.42 0.65
N TRP A 150 -13.60 0.41 1.96
CA TRP A 150 -13.70 -0.84 2.72
C TRP A 150 -14.89 -1.67 2.29
N LEU A 151 -16.05 -1.07 2.02
CA LEU A 151 -17.22 -1.79 1.50
C LEU A 151 -16.89 -2.51 0.18
N LEU A 152 -16.27 -1.81 -0.78
CA LEU A 152 -15.84 -2.39 -2.05
C LEU A 152 -14.80 -3.49 -1.85
N THR A 153 -13.84 -3.26 -0.96
CA THR A 153 -12.74 -4.21 -0.67
C THR A 153 -13.27 -5.49 -0.02
N PHE A 154 -14.18 -5.38 0.95
CA PHE A 154 -14.82 -6.54 1.57
C PHE A 154 -15.75 -7.27 0.60
N THR A 155 -16.46 -6.54 -0.26
CA THR A 155 -17.28 -7.17 -1.32
C THR A 155 -16.41 -7.99 -2.26
N TYR A 156 -15.25 -7.48 -2.66
CA TYR A 156 -14.28 -8.22 -3.46
C TYR A 156 -13.74 -9.46 -2.71
N GLY A 157 -13.36 -9.32 -1.43
CA GLY A 157 -12.92 -10.46 -0.62
C GLY A 157 -14.01 -11.53 -0.46
N PHE A 158 -15.25 -11.13 -0.27
CA PHE A 158 -16.41 -12.02 -0.19
C PHE A 158 -16.65 -12.73 -1.53
N TYR A 159 -16.54 -12.02 -2.66
CA TYR A 159 -16.58 -12.63 -3.98
C TYR A 159 -15.49 -13.71 -4.15
N VAL A 160 -14.24 -13.42 -3.76
CA VAL A 160 -13.16 -14.41 -3.82
C VAL A 160 -13.49 -15.64 -2.98
N TYR A 161 -14.01 -15.45 -1.77
CA TYR A 161 -14.41 -16.54 -0.88
C TYR A 161 -15.53 -17.42 -1.46
N ILE A 162 -16.61 -16.83 -1.97
CA ILE A 162 -17.74 -17.58 -2.54
C ILE A 162 -17.32 -18.31 -3.82
N SER A 163 -16.57 -17.64 -4.70
CA SER A 163 -16.11 -18.26 -5.95
C SER A 163 -15.06 -19.36 -5.76
N SER A 164 -14.38 -19.41 -4.62
CA SER A 164 -13.45 -20.51 -4.29
C SER A 164 -14.15 -21.68 -3.59
N ILE A 165 -15.18 -21.46 -2.77
CA ILE A 165 -15.90 -22.57 -2.10
C ILE A 165 -16.73 -23.41 -3.08
N GLU A 166 -17.14 -22.83 -4.22
CA GLU A 166 -17.81 -23.55 -5.31
C GLU A 166 -16.88 -24.55 -6.03
N ASP A 167 -15.57 -24.38 -5.92
CA ASP A 167 -14.59 -25.28 -6.53
C ASP A 167 -14.33 -26.49 -5.62
N SER A 168 -14.55 -27.69 -6.17
CA SER A 168 -14.36 -28.95 -5.44
C SER A 168 -12.93 -29.14 -4.91
N THR A 169 -11.94 -28.47 -5.49
CA THR A 169 -10.55 -28.50 -4.98
C THR A 169 -10.43 -27.93 -3.57
N PHE A 170 -11.30 -26.99 -3.18
CA PHE A 170 -11.36 -26.41 -1.83
C PHE A 170 -12.15 -27.27 -0.83
N SER A 171 -12.61 -28.45 -1.24
CA SER A 171 -13.14 -29.46 -0.31
C SER A 171 -12.05 -30.38 0.26
N HIS A 172 -10.82 -30.26 -0.24
CA HIS A 172 -9.67 -31.09 0.14
C HIS A 172 -8.52 -30.25 0.72
N PRO A 173 -7.69 -30.81 1.61
CA PRO A 173 -6.48 -30.14 2.10
C PRO A 173 -5.58 -29.66 0.95
N MET A 174 -4.92 -28.52 1.13
CA MET A 174 -4.16 -27.85 0.07
C MET A 174 -2.67 -27.77 0.40
N VAL A 175 -1.80 -28.01 -0.57
CA VAL A 175 -0.35 -27.80 -0.46
C VAL A 175 -0.01 -26.32 -0.60
N TYR A 176 -0.50 -25.71 -1.68
CA TYR A 176 -0.25 -24.32 -1.99
C TYR A 176 -1.36 -23.46 -1.38
N LEU A 177 -0.96 -22.52 -0.54
CA LEU A 177 -1.89 -21.57 0.07
C LEU A 177 -2.31 -20.54 -0.99
N THR A 178 -3.38 -20.77 -1.73
CA THR A 178 -3.95 -19.85 -2.73
C THR A 178 -5.47 -19.94 -2.73
N LEU A 179 -6.16 -18.84 -3.02
CA LEU A 179 -7.63 -18.83 -3.20
C LEU A 179 -8.03 -18.68 -4.67
N THR A 180 -7.09 -18.91 -5.59
CA THR A 180 -7.38 -18.88 -7.02
C THR A 180 -8.00 -20.22 -7.43
N SER A 181 -9.27 -20.17 -7.84
CA SER A 181 -10.08 -21.30 -8.32
C SER A 181 -10.26 -21.22 -9.84
N ILE A 182 -10.80 -22.28 -10.44
CA ILE A 182 -11.17 -22.25 -11.88
C ILE A 182 -12.25 -21.18 -12.18
N TYR A 183 -13.14 -20.92 -11.23
CA TYR A 183 -14.24 -19.97 -11.39
C TYR A 183 -13.80 -18.52 -11.26
N ASN A 184 -12.77 -18.24 -10.45
CA ASN A 184 -12.33 -16.87 -10.21
C ASN A 184 -11.04 -16.49 -10.95
N ALA A 185 -10.28 -17.43 -11.50
CA ALA A 185 -8.98 -17.15 -12.12
C ALA A 185 -9.05 -16.05 -13.20
N HIS A 186 -10.00 -16.14 -14.14
CA HIS A 186 -10.17 -15.14 -15.19
C HIS A 186 -10.64 -13.79 -14.65
N VAL A 187 -11.58 -13.80 -13.71
CA VAL A 187 -12.11 -12.59 -13.10
C VAL A 187 -11.03 -11.86 -12.31
N LEU A 188 -10.18 -12.59 -11.57
CA LEU A 188 -9.03 -12.04 -10.88
C LEU A 188 -8.08 -11.33 -11.86
N ILE A 189 -7.82 -11.91 -13.04
CA ILE A 189 -7.00 -11.26 -14.08
C ILE A 189 -7.64 -9.95 -14.54
N TYR A 190 -8.95 -9.93 -14.80
CA TYR A 190 -9.64 -8.69 -15.19
C TYR A 190 -9.58 -7.62 -14.09
N PHE A 191 -9.69 -8.00 -12.82
CA PHE A 191 -9.48 -7.07 -11.71
C PHE A 191 -8.05 -6.51 -11.69
N HIS A 192 -7.03 -7.31 -11.96
CA HIS A 192 -5.64 -6.83 -12.07
C HIS A 192 -5.49 -5.80 -13.19
N TYR A 193 -6.11 -6.04 -14.36
CA TYR A 193 -6.12 -5.05 -15.46
C TYR A 193 -6.89 -3.78 -15.12
N PHE A 194 -8.03 -3.89 -14.44
CA PHE A 194 -8.78 -2.73 -13.95
C PHE A 194 -7.95 -1.90 -12.98
N PHE A 195 -7.28 -2.53 -12.01
CA PHE A 195 -6.45 -1.80 -11.05
C PHE A 195 -5.17 -1.23 -11.69
N LEU A 196 -4.61 -1.90 -12.70
CA LEU A 196 -3.53 -1.33 -13.51
C LEU A 196 -3.98 -0.04 -14.19
N PHE A 197 -5.14 -0.05 -14.85
CA PHE A 197 -5.73 1.14 -15.46
C PHE A 197 -5.96 2.25 -14.43
N LEU A 198 -6.56 1.91 -13.28
CA LEU A 198 -6.82 2.85 -12.20
C LEU A 198 -5.54 3.53 -11.71
N VAL A 199 -4.47 2.76 -11.54
CA VAL A 199 -3.17 3.25 -11.09
C VAL A 199 -2.50 4.16 -12.13
N ILE A 200 -2.67 3.90 -13.42
CA ILE A 200 -2.24 4.81 -14.49
C ILE A 200 -3.01 6.14 -14.42
N CYS A 201 -4.33 6.09 -14.16
CA CYS A 201 -5.14 7.29 -13.96
C CYS A 201 -4.66 8.10 -12.75
N ILE A 202 -4.36 7.43 -11.62
CA ILE A 202 -3.81 8.07 -10.41
C ILE A 202 -2.51 8.80 -10.75
N ALA A 203 -1.54 8.12 -11.35
CA ALA A 203 -0.25 8.71 -11.71
C ALA A 203 -0.41 9.92 -12.66
N SER A 204 -1.33 9.82 -13.64
CA SER A 204 -1.60 10.89 -14.60
C SER A 204 -2.24 12.11 -13.94
N ALA A 205 -3.22 11.91 -13.04
CA ALA A 205 -3.86 12.99 -12.31
C ALA A 205 -2.90 13.67 -11.33
N ASP A 206 -2.06 12.88 -10.65
CA ASP A 206 -1.01 13.37 -9.75
C ASP A 206 0.03 14.22 -10.51
N TYR A 207 0.43 13.79 -11.71
CA TYR A 207 1.30 14.56 -12.58
C TYR A 207 0.66 15.89 -13.01
N TYR A 208 -0.62 15.86 -13.41
CA TYR A 208 -1.37 17.07 -13.75
C TYR A 208 -1.48 18.05 -12.56
N LEU A 209 -1.69 17.54 -11.35
CA LEU A 209 -1.72 18.38 -10.14
C LEU A 209 -0.39 19.08 -9.88
N ILE A 210 0.75 18.45 -10.16
CA ILE A 210 2.06 19.12 -10.06
C ILE A 210 2.16 20.29 -11.02
N LEU A 211 1.84 20.06 -12.30
CA LEU A 211 1.91 21.12 -13.32
C LEU A 211 1.02 22.30 -12.92
N ARG A 212 -0.19 22.01 -12.42
CA ARG A 212 -1.10 23.03 -11.92
C ARG A 212 -0.54 23.77 -10.70
N ASN A 213 0.05 23.07 -9.73
CA ASN A 213 0.64 23.68 -8.55
C ASN A 213 1.84 24.58 -8.89
N GLN A 214 2.65 24.22 -9.89
CA GLN A 214 3.72 25.09 -10.40
C GLN A 214 3.15 26.37 -11.02
N LYS A 215 2.06 26.27 -11.78
CA LYS A 215 1.35 27.42 -12.36
C LYS A 215 0.69 28.31 -11.30
N ILE A 216 0.12 27.72 -10.25
CA ILE A 216 -0.43 28.48 -9.11
C ILE A 216 0.72 29.21 -8.41
N LYS A 217 1.86 28.55 -8.18
CA LYS A 217 3.04 29.19 -7.60
C LYS A 217 3.48 30.40 -8.43
N SER A 218 3.61 30.27 -9.75
CA SER A 218 4.02 31.40 -10.61
C SER A 218 3.02 32.56 -10.59
N ASN A 219 1.71 32.27 -10.60
CA ASN A 219 0.66 33.29 -10.59
C ASN A 219 0.52 33.98 -9.23
N PHE A 220 0.77 33.27 -8.13
CA PHE A 220 0.74 33.84 -6.79
C PHE A 220 1.83 34.90 -6.60
N PHE A 221 2.98 34.75 -7.28
CA PHE A 221 4.04 35.75 -7.28
C PHE A 221 3.74 36.96 -8.18
N SER A 222 2.81 36.85 -9.14
CA SER A 222 2.48 37.96 -10.04
C SER A 222 1.28 38.80 -9.57
N SER A 223 0.34 38.26 -8.78
CA SER A 223 -0.84 39.01 -8.28
C SER A 223 -0.75 39.34 -6.79
N ILE A 224 0.06 40.35 -6.43
CA ILE A 224 0.23 40.84 -5.05
C ILE A 224 -1.05 41.52 -4.50
N THR A 225 -2.00 41.87 -5.36
CA THR A 225 -3.13 42.78 -5.04
C THR A 225 -4.32 42.14 -4.30
N SER A 226 -4.38 40.82 -4.12
CA SER A 226 -5.48 40.12 -3.39
C SER A 226 -4.96 39.13 -2.33
N TYR A 227 -3.90 39.52 -1.62
CA TYR A 227 -3.21 38.68 -0.66
C TYR A 227 -4.04 38.41 0.61
N SER A 228 -4.49 37.17 0.81
CA SER A 228 -4.97 36.73 2.13
C SER A 228 -3.95 35.78 2.78
N LEU A 229 -3.58 36.09 4.02
CA LEU A 229 -2.53 35.40 4.77
C LEU A 229 -2.87 33.91 4.99
N SER A 230 -4.17 33.60 5.17
CA SER A 230 -4.69 32.25 5.32
C SER A 230 -4.53 31.41 4.05
N GLN A 231 -4.92 31.94 2.88
CA GLN A 231 -4.81 31.22 1.60
C GLN A 231 -3.35 30.95 1.21
N SER A 232 -2.44 31.91 1.47
CA SER A 232 -1.00 31.74 1.26
C SER A 232 -0.43 30.62 2.14
N TYR A 233 -0.81 30.58 3.42
CA TYR A 233 -0.41 29.54 4.35
C TYR A 233 -0.91 28.15 3.92
N GLN A 234 -2.17 28.06 3.49
CA GLN A 234 -2.80 26.80 3.06
C GLN A 234 -2.22 26.29 1.75
N ALA A 235 -2.03 27.15 0.75
CA ALA A 235 -1.36 26.78 -0.50
C ALA A 235 0.05 26.25 -0.22
N LYS A 236 0.78 26.85 0.72
CA LYS A 236 2.11 26.38 1.16
C LYS A 236 2.05 25.01 1.82
N GLN A 237 1.07 24.76 2.70
CA GLN A 237 0.88 23.44 3.31
C GLN A 237 0.53 22.38 2.26
N ASN A 238 -0.41 22.66 1.37
CA ASN A 238 -0.81 21.76 0.29
C ASN A 238 0.38 21.43 -0.63
N ILE A 239 1.16 22.43 -1.05
CA ILE A 239 2.35 22.23 -1.88
C ILE A 239 3.41 21.38 -1.15
N LEU A 240 3.63 21.63 0.14
CA LEU A 240 4.59 20.85 0.93
C LEU A 240 4.15 19.39 1.03
N VAL A 241 2.90 19.14 1.40
CA VAL A 241 2.30 17.80 1.48
C VAL A 241 2.37 17.07 0.13
N MET A 242 1.99 17.75 -0.96
CA MET A 242 2.07 17.21 -2.32
C MET A 242 3.49 16.78 -2.69
N ARG A 243 4.52 17.54 -2.30
CA ARG A 243 5.92 17.21 -2.61
C ARG A 243 6.40 15.89 -2.00
N ILE A 244 5.73 15.40 -0.95
CA ILE A 244 6.10 14.16 -0.26
C ILE A 244 5.23 13.00 -0.72
N ILE A 245 3.93 13.24 -0.83
CA ILE A 245 2.97 12.19 -1.15
C ILE A 245 3.05 11.83 -2.64
N PHE A 246 3.31 12.82 -3.51
CA PHE A 246 3.44 12.55 -4.93
C PHE A 246 4.55 11.53 -5.25
N PRO A 247 5.82 11.67 -4.81
CA PRO A 247 6.83 10.67 -5.10
C PRO A 247 6.49 9.28 -4.57
N LEU A 248 5.77 9.22 -3.44
CA LEU A 248 5.32 7.96 -2.84
C LEU A 248 4.20 7.31 -3.66
N ASP A 249 3.18 8.07 -4.05
CA ASP A 249 2.05 7.57 -4.83
C ASP A 249 2.47 7.25 -6.27
N PHE A 250 3.41 8.01 -6.84
CA PHE A 250 4.02 7.70 -8.13
C PHE A 250 4.87 6.42 -8.05
N SER A 251 5.72 6.30 -7.03
CA SER A 251 6.51 5.08 -6.81
C SER A 251 5.63 3.87 -6.59
N TYR A 252 4.54 4.01 -5.82
CA TYR A 252 3.53 2.98 -5.64
C TYR A 252 2.93 2.58 -6.98
N SER A 253 2.52 3.58 -7.77
CA SER A 253 1.88 3.34 -9.06
C SER A 253 2.79 2.57 -10.01
N PHE A 254 4.07 2.94 -10.05
CA PHE A 254 5.08 2.26 -10.84
C PHE A 254 5.31 0.80 -10.40
N VAL A 255 5.55 0.58 -9.10
CA VAL A 255 5.82 -0.77 -8.57
C VAL A 255 4.59 -1.67 -8.69
N PHE A 256 3.40 -1.14 -8.41
CA PHE A 256 2.16 -1.89 -8.53
C PHE A 256 1.86 -2.23 -10.00
N ALA A 257 2.12 -1.31 -10.94
CA ALA A 257 2.00 -1.62 -12.36
C ALA A 257 2.96 -2.74 -12.79
N LEU A 258 4.23 -2.66 -12.37
CA LEU A 258 5.22 -3.71 -12.64
C LEU A 258 4.79 -5.06 -12.06
N PHE A 259 4.30 -5.07 -10.81
CA PHE A 259 3.73 -6.25 -10.17
C PHE A 259 2.58 -6.86 -11.00
N ASN A 260 1.62 -6.04 -11.46
CA ASN A 260 0.49 -6.53 -12.27
C ASN A 260 0.94 -7.09 -13.62
N ILE A 261 1.90 -6.46 -14.29
CA ILE A 261 2.44 -6.93 -15.57
C ILE A 261 3.14 -8.28 -15.40
N LEU A 262 4.08 -8.38 -14.44
CA LEU A 262 4.83 -9.60 -14.18
C LEU A 262 3.92 -10.75 -13.70
N SER A 263 2.99 -10.46 -12.80
CA SER A 263 2.04 -11.47 -12.32
C SER A 263 1.11 -11.97 -13.42
N SER A 264 0.63 -11.09 -14.31
CA SER A 264 -0.18 -11.47 -15.46
C SER A 264 0.61 -12.35 -16.44
N PHE A 265 1.86 -11.99 -16.70
CA PHE A 265 2.76 -12.79 -17.55
C PHE A 265 2.95 -14.20 -16.99
N ILE A 266 3.29 -14.33 -15.70
CA ILE A 266 3.48 -15.64 -15.06
C ILE A 266 2.18 -16.45 -15.00
N ARG A 267 1.04 -15.81 -14.78
CA ARG A 267 -0.28 -16.48 -14.85
C ARG A 267 -0.57 -17.05 -16.24
N SER A 268 -0.20 -16.34 -17.31
CA SER A 268 -0.36 -16.83 -18.68
C SER A 268 0.54 -18.03 -19.03
N LYS A 269 1.58 -18.26 -18.22
CA LYS A 269 2.57 -19.34 -18.38
C LYS A 269 2.44 -20.46 -17.34
N ARG A 270 1.31 -20.50 -16.62
CA ARG A 270 1.06 -21.47 -15.56
C ARG A 270 1.15 -22.91 -16.08
N ASP A 271 0.52 -23.19 -17.21
CA ASP A 271 0.44 -24.55 -17.77
C ASP A 271 1.80 -25.03 -18.30
N ASP A 272 2.66 -24.09 -18.74
CA ASP A 272 4.00 -24.38 -19.29
C ASP A 272 5.02 -24.72 -18.19
N TYR A 273 4.95 -24.08 -17.02
CA TYR A 273 5.97 -24.18 -15.97
C TYR A 273 5.68 -25.19 -14.86
N GLY A 274 4.44 -25.67 -14.76
CA GLY A 274 4.00 -26.49 -13.64
C GLY A 274 3.78 -25.68 -12.35
N GLN A 275 3.04 -26.27 -11.42
CA GLN A 275 2.49 -25.56 -10.26
C GLN A 275 3.55 -25.05 -9.28
N LEU A 276 4.61 -25.83 -9.00
CA LEU A 276 5.67 -25.43 -8.08
C LEU A 276 6.45 -24.20 -8.57
N ILE A 277 6.93 -24.25 -9.82
CA ILE A 277 7.70 -23.15 -10.42
C ILE A 277 6.82 -21.91 -10.54
N TYR A 278 5.55 -22.08 -10.94
CA TYR A 278 4.57 -21.00 -10.98
C TYR A 278 4.42 -20.33 -9.60
N MET A 279 4.15 -21.10 -8.54
CA MET A 279 3.94 -20.56 -7.19
C MET A 279 5.18 -19.86 -6.64
N ARG A 280 6.36 -20.48 -6.78
CA ARG A 280 7.64 -19.88 -6.38
C ARG A 280 7.87 -18.55 -7.09
N THR A 281 7.67 -18.51 -8.40
CA THR A 281 7.91 -17.29 -9.21
C THR A 281 6.89 -16.20 -8.87
N TYR A 282 5.63 -16.58 -8.68
CA TYR A 282 4.58 -15.66 -8.29
C TYR A 282 4.85 -15.03 -6.93
N GLU A 283 5.26 -15.81 -5.93
CA GLU A 283 5.64 -15.30 -4.60
C GLU A 283 6.94 -14.46 -4.65
N ALA A 284 7.88 -14.80 -5.52
CA ALA A 284 9.06 -13.97 -5.77
C ALA A 284 8.68 -12.59 -6.36
N ILE A 285 7.69 -12.52 -7.25
CA ILE A 285 7.18 -11.25 -7.79
C ILE A 285 6.53 -10.40 -6.68
N ILE A 286 5.86 -11.02 -5.70
CA ILE A 286 5.26 -10.33 -4.55
C ILE A 286 6.31 -9.63 -3.68
N LEU A 287 7.57 -10.08 -3.67
CA LEU A 287 8.65 -9.38 -2.98
C LEU A 287 8.83 -7.92 -3.44
N LEU A 288 8.45 -7.59 -4.68
CA LEU A 288 8.45 -6.20 -5.15
C LEU A 288 7.56 -5.30 -4.28
N LEU A 289 6.40 -5.81 -3.84
CA LEU A 289 5.47 -5.09 -2.97
C LEU A 289 6.04 -4.91 -1.57
N PHE A 290 6.74 -5.92 -1.04
CA PHE A 290 7.46 -5.82 0.23
C PHE A 290 8.56 -4.76 0.20
N ILE A 291 9.40 -4.80 -0.84
CA ILE A 291 10.49 -3.82 -1.01
C ILE A 291 9.92 -2.41 -1.09
N HIS A 292 8.84 -2.22 -1.86
CA HIS A 292 8.17 -0.93 -1.94
C HIS A 292 7.59 -0.48 -0.59
N ALA A 293 6.96 -1.39 0.17
CA ALA A 293 6.45 -1.07 1.51
C ALA A 293 7.57 -0.59 2.45
N ILE A 294 8.74 -1.25 2.44
CA ILE A 294 9.92 -0.83 3.21
C ILE A 294 10.39 0.56 2.78
N ILE A 295 10.59 0.79 1.48
CA ILE A 295 11.04 2.08 0.94
C ILE A 295 10.06 3.19 1.33
N LYS A 296 8.76 2.96 1.15
CA LYS A 296 7.68 3.89 1.52
C LYS A 296 7.76 4.28 2.99
N LEU A 297 7.90 3.31 3.89
CA LEU A 297 7.97 3.57 5.34
C LEU A 297 9.25 4.29 5.76
N ILE A 298 10.40 3.99 5.13
CA ILE A 298 11.65 4.72 5.35
C ILE A 298 11.49 6.19 4.95
N ILE A 299 10.90 6.46 3.79
CA ILE A 299 10.63 7.82 3.32
C ILE A 299 9.66 8.54 4.27
N TYR A 300 8.61 7.86 4.75
CA TYR A 300 7.70 8.43 5.75
C TYR A 300 8.41 8.78 7.07
N ASP A 301 9.21 7.88 7.64
CA ASP A 301 9.94 8.17 8.88
C ASP A 301 10.95 9.32 8.69
N TYR A 302 11.68 9.34 7.56
CA TYR A 302 12.57 10.44 7.21
C TYR A 302 11.82 11.77 7.14
N PHE A 303 10.65 11.77 6.49
CA PHE A 303 9.83 12.98 6.36
C PHE A 303 9.32 13.47 7.72
N LEU A 304 8.76 12.58 8.55
CA LEU A 304 8.26 12.93 9.88
C LEU A 304 9.38 13.52 10.76
N ARG A 305 10.62 12.99 10.66
CA ARG A 305 11.80 13.56 11.33
C ARG A 305 12.11 14.97 10.83
N LYS A 306 12.25 15.13 9.51
CA LYS A 306 12.59 16.40 8.89
C LYS A 306 11.58 17.51 9.22
N GLN A 307 10.29 17.20 9.21
CA GLN A 307 9.25 18.17 9.57
C GLN A 307 9.33 18.56 11.04
N ASN A 308 9.60 17.62 11.94
CA ASN A 308 9.77 17.91 13.36
C ASN A 308 11.00 18.81 13.61
N ASP A 309 12.11 18.56 12.92
CA ASP A 309 13.32 19.38 13.04
C ASP A 309 13.10 20.80 12.53
N LEU A 310 12.38 20.96 11.42
CA LEU A 310 11.95 22.28 10.92
C LEU A 310 11.06 23.00 11.94
N ASN A 311 10.10 22.31 12.55
CA ASN A 311 9.23 22.88 13.59
C ASN A 311 10.02 23.30 14.83
N LYS A 312 10.97 22.47 15.30
CA LYS A 312 11.84 22.81 16.44
C LYS A 312 12.74 24.01 16.15
N ASN A 313 13.37 24.05 14.98
CA ASN A 313 14.21 25.16 14.56
C ASN A 313 13.40 26.46 14.42
N PHE A 314 12.18 26.37 13.88
CA PHE A 314 11.27 27.49 13.79
C PHE A 314 10.88 28.04 15.19
N ILE A 315 10.54 27.17 16.15
CA ILE A 315 10.21 27.58 17.53
C ILE A 315 11.44 28.19 18.21
N LYS A 316 12.63 27.59 18.04
CA LYS A 316 13.88 28.07 18.63
C LYS A 316 14.26 29.45 18.09
N ASN A 317 14.14 29.66 16.78
CA ASN A 317 14.50 30.93 16.14
C ASN A 317 13.48 32.04 16.40
N ASN A 318 12.19 31.72 16.57
CA ASN A 318 11.15 32.73 16.81
C ASN A 318 10.89 33.06 18.28
N LYS A 319 11.62 32.49 19.23
CA LYS A 319 11.52 32.90 20.65
C LYS A 319 11.94 34.36 20.88
N ASN A 320 12.69 34.98 19.96
CA ASN A 320 13.29 36.30 20.15
C ASN A 320 13.02 37.32 19.02
N VAL A 321 12.07 37.09 18.08
CA VAL A 321 12.00 37.97 16.89
C VAL A 321 10.59 38.46 16.54
N SER A 322 10.51 39.76 16.25
CA SER A 322 9.31 40.48 15.80
C SER A 322 8.74 39.88 14.51
N SER A 323 7.45 40.13 14.28
CA SER A 323 6.65 39.67 13.14
C SER A 323 7.28 39.92 11.76
N GLU A 324 8.17 40.91 11.61
CA GLU A 324 8.93 41.17 10.38
C GLU A 324 9.87 40.02 9.97
N PHE A 325 10.49 39.35 10.94
CA PHE A 325 11.42 38.26 10.64
C PHE A 325 10.69 36.97 10.26
N TYR A 326 9.44 36.80 10.70
CA TYR A 326 8.54 35.75 10.22
C TYR A 326 8.33 35.86 8.70
N PHE A 327 8.09 37.08 8.19
CA PHE A 327 7.93 37.32 6.75
C PHE A 327 9.24 37.17 5.96
N LYS A 328 10.38 37.59 6.54
CA LYS A 328 11.70 37.44 5.90
C LYS A 328 12.16 35.97 5.82
N SER A 329 11.87 35.20 6.88
CA SER A 329 12.12 33.75 6.94
C SER A 329 11.18 32.97 6.01
N LEU A 330 9.95 33.46 5.85
CA LEU A 330 9.03 32.98 4.83
C LEU A 330 9.67 33.11 3.45
N ASN A 331 10.14 34.30 3.05
CA ASN A 331 10.82 34.55 1.77
C ASN A 331 12.03 33.64 1.50
N TYR A 332 12.84 33.34 2.51
CA TYR A 332 14.01 32.46 2.36
C TYR A 332 13.65 30.99 2.17
N ALA A 333 12.53 30.53 2.72
CA ALA A 333 12.04 29.16 2.56
C ALA A 333 11.33 28.91 1.21
N TRP A 334 11.25 29.91 0.32
CA TRP A 334 10.62 29.81 -1.01
C TRP A 334 11.61 29.65 -2.17
N LYS A 335 12.91 29.90 -1.95
CA LYS A 335 14.01 29.41 -2.81
C LYS A 335 14.28 27.95 -2.47
#